data_AF-A0AAD8Y8G4-F1
#
_entry.id   AF-A0AAD8Y8G4-F1
#
_cell.length_a   1.000
_cell.length_b   1.000
_cell.length_c   1.000
_cell.angle_alpha   90.00
_cell.angle_beta   90.00
_cell.angle_gamma   90.00
#
_symmetry.space_group_name_H-M   'P 1'
#
loop_
_entity.id
_entity.type
_entity.pdbx_description
1 polymer ?
#
loop_
_entity_poly.entity_id
_entity_poly.type
_entity_poly.pdbx_seq_one_letter_code
_entity_poly.pdbx_strand_id
1 'polypeptide(L)'
;MTVVISILQRDEEDASKLQKGIDIAKAKGVIDPNFVPEEYITVDVLGKNPEEVAEDILLKVRAEDSSSSNNNKGGVVVLCGLSGTGKGTTVATLKHKLESDDGKQVVCWSNGNIFRSVTLLAATWSEQHPEESNGGDITKALTKDNLASFVNMLTFGKFKDGKYDTRICGLGLDYLVSEVQNTELKAPKVSKNIPTVAEVTQGEVILFAAEAIRQMGEDGIFVLLEGREQTVNYVRTPLRFTLTLSDMSLIGKRRAAQRLAAGVLGEVKEGASVEEIEVALDGQLAKMVKEAST
;
A
#
# COMPACT_ATOMS: atom_id res chain seq x y z
N MET A 1 2.27 18.09 -20.56
CA MET A 1 3.38 18.41 -19.63
C MET A 1 2.87 18.65 -18.20
N THR A 2 1.76 19.37 -18.02
CA THR A 2 1.16 19.73 -16.72
C THR A 2 0.75 18.53 -15.83
N VAL A 3 0.21 17.44 -16.40
CA VAL A 3 -0.23 16.26 -15.63
C VAL A 3 0.93 15.41 -15.09
N VAL A 4 2.08 15.37 -15.77
CA VAL A 4 3.26 14.63 -15.30
C VAL A 4 3.89 15.36 -14.11
N ILE A 5 3.95 16.70 -14.19
CA ILE A 5 4.46 17.56 -13.13
C ILE A 5 3.62 17.38 -11.85
N SER A 6 2.29 17.33 -11.95
CA SER A 6 1.42 17.19 -10.76
C SER A 6 1.55 15.83 -10.04
N ILE A 7 1.84 14.74 -10.76
CA ILE A 7 2.03 13.42 -10.13
C ILE A 7 3.37 13.35 -9.40
N LEU A 8 4.44 13.87 -10.01
CA LEU A 8 5.75 13.89 -9.40
C LEU A 8 5.79 14.81 -8.18
N GLN A 9 5.18 16.00 -8.29
CA GLN A 9 5.03 16.92 -7.16
C GLN A 9 4.26 16.29 -6.00
N ARG A 10 3.15 15.60 -6.28
CA ARG A 10 2.40 14.87 -5.25
C ARG A 10 3.25 13.79 -4.59
N ASP A 11 3.99 13.01 -5.37
CA ASP A 11 4.85 11.95 -4.84
C ASP A 11 5.97 12.53 -3.96
N GLU A 12 6.53 13.69 -4.33
CA GLU A 12 7.53 14.43 -3.55
C GLU A 12 6.94 15.03 -2.26
N GLU A 13 5.76 15.64 -2.32
CA GLU A 13 5.04 16.14 -1.15
C GLU A 13 4.69 15.01 -0.18
N ASP A 14 4.17 13.88 -0.68
CA ASP A 14 3.90 12.69 0.11
C ASP A 14 5.19 12.17 0.75
N ALA A 15 6.28 12.05 -0.02
CA ALA A 15 7.58 11.60 0.48
C ALA A 15 8.12 12.51 1.61
N SER A 16 8.01 13.83 1.45
CA SER A 16 8.42 14.81 2.45
C SER A 16 7.63 14.68 3.76
N LYS A 17 6.30 14.55 3.67
CA LYS A 17 5.44 14.33 4.85
C LYS A 17 5.72 13.01 5.55
N LEU A 18 5.94 11.95 4.78
CA LEU A 18 6.33 10.64 5.33
C LEU A 18 7.65 10.74 6.08
N GLN A 19 8.66 11.39 5.48
CA GLN A 19 9.97 11.57 6.13
C GLN A 19 9.84 12.38 7.43
N LYS A 20 9.07 13.47 7.42
CA LYS A 20 8.80 14.25 8.62
C LYS A 20 8.16 13.40 9.72
N GLY A 21 7.22 12.53 9.37
CA GLY A 21 6.61 11.61 10.33
C GLY A 21 7.59 10.56 10.87
N ILE A 22 8.53 10.09 10.05
CA ILE A 22 9.65 9.23 10.49
C ILE A 22 10.52 9.97 11.50
N ASP A 23 10.89 11.23 11.22
CA ASP A 23 11.73 12.02 12.11
C ASP A 23 11.05 12.27 13.47
N ILE A 24 9.74 12.53 13.45
CA ILE A 24 8.92 12.62 14.66
C ILE A 24 8.93 11.29 15.43
N ALA A 25 8.76 10.16 14.75
CA ALA A 25 8.75 8.84 15.38
C ALA A 25 10.11 8.49 16.00
N LYS A 26 11.22 8.85 15.34
CA LYS A 26 12.59 8.74 15.88
C LYS A 26 12.77 9.60 17.13
N ALA A 27 12.35 10.87 17.07
CA ALA A 27 12.46 11.79 18.20
C ALA A 27 11.63 11.34 19.43
N LYS A 28 10.49 10.69 19.19
CA LYS A 28 9.66 10.08 20.24
C LYS A 28 10.24 8.77 20.80
N GLY A 29 11.25 8.19 20.16
CA GLY A 29 11.81 6.87 20.51
C GLY A 29 10.89 5.70 20.16
N VAL A 30 9.94 5.88 19.23
CA VAL A 30 9.02 4.82 18.79
C VAL A 30 9.72 3.86 17.82
N ILE A 31 10.62 4.37 17.00
CA ILE A 31 11.45 3.60 16.07
C ILE A 31 12.92 3.91 16.30
N ASP A 32 13.80 2.94 16.03
CA ASP A 32 15.25 3.10 16.21
C ASP A 32 15.79 4.21 15.29
N PRO A 33 16.37 5.31 15.84
CA PRO A 33 16.91 6.40 15.06
C PRO A 33 18.09 5.98 14.18
N ASN A 34 18.80 4.92 14.57
CA ASN A 34 19.99 4.38 13.90
C ASN A 34 19.66 3.18 13.01
N PHE A 35 18.38 2.91 12.75
CA PHE A 35 17.99 1.82 11.88
C PHE A 35 18.56 2.03 10.46
N VAL A 36 19.33 1.06 9.98
CA VAL A 36 19.83 1.00 8.61
C VAL A 36 19.11 -0.15 7.88
N PRO A 37 18.28 0.13 6.85
CA PRO A 37 17.65 -0.91 6.03
C PRO A 37 18.67 -1.65 5.18
N GLU A 38 18.37 -2.89 4.82
CA GLU A 38 19.12 -3.62 3.80
C GLU A 38 18.98 -2.93 2.43
N GLU A 39 19.96 -3.15 1.54
CA GLU A 39 19.98 -2.50 0.22
C GLU A 39 18.83 -2.97 -0.68
N TYR A 40 18.35 -2.05 -1.51
CA TYR A 40 17.34 -2.33 -2.51
C TYR A 40 17.95 -2.84 -3.82
N ILE A 41 17.36 -3.89 -4.36
CA ILE A 41 17.60 -4.36 -5.72
C ILE A 41 16.70 -3.54 -6.65
N THR A 42 17.30 -2.77 -7.56
CA THR A 42 16.55 -1.99 -8.55
C THR A 42 16.04 -2.87 -9.69
N VAL A 43 14.76 -2.74 -10.01
CA VAL A 43 14.12 -3.41 -11.15
C VAL A 43 13.55 -2.34 -12.08
N ASP A 44 14.16 -2.16 -13.25
CA ASP A 44 13.63 -1.29 -14.29
C ASP A 44 12.44 -1.96 -14.99
N VAL A 45 11.31 -1.26 -14.99
CA VAL A 45 10.04 -1.73 -15.57
C VAL A 45 9.82 -1.21 -16.99
N LEU A 46 10.75 -0.42 -17.54
CA LEU A 46 10.65 0.08 -18.91
C LEU A 46 10.75 -1.08 -19.90
N GLY A 47 9.79 -1.14 -20.84
CA GLY A 47 9.74 -2.19 -21.86
C GLY A 47 9.30 -3.57 -21.38
N LYS A 48 9.05 -3.75 -20.08
CA LYS A 48 8.64 -5.03 -19.48
C LYS A 48 7.15 -5.07 -19.15
N ASN A 49 6.54 -6.23 -19.38
CA ASN A 49 5.22 -6.57 -18.85
C ASN A 49 5.30 -7.00 -17.36
N PRO A 50 4.17 -7.09 -16.62
CA PRO A 50 4.18 -7.44 -15.21
C PRO A 50 4.82 -8.81 -14.90
N GLU A 51 4.68 -9.76 -15.81
CA GLU A 51 5.16 -11.15 -15.69
C GLU A 51 6.69 -11.19 -15.78
N GLU A 52 7.28 -10.47 -16.73
CA GLU A 52 8.74 -10.30 -16.83
C GLU A 52 9.32 -9.63 -15.58
N VAL A 53 8.66 -8.58 -15.07
CA VAL A 53 9.07 -7.91 -13.83
C VAL A 53 8.96 -8.86 -12.63
N ALA A 54 7.90 -9.68 -12.56
CA ALA A 54 7.73 -10.65 -11.49
C ALA A 54 8.78 -11.77 -11.55
N GLU A 55 9.13 -12.26 -12.74
CA GLU A 55 10.19 -13.27 -12.91
C GLU A 55 11.56 -12.75 -12.46
N ASP A 56 11.92 -11.50 -12.81
CA ASP A 56 13.18 -10.88 -12.35
C ASP A 56 13.30 -10.89 -10.82
N ILE A 57 12.18 -10.62 -10.13
CA ILE A 57 12.11 -10.65 -8.67
C ILE A 57 12.17 -12.09 -8.15
N LEU A 58 11.38 -13.01 -8.73
CA LEU A 58 11.30 -14.40 -8.30
C LEU A 58 12.62 -15.16 -8.45
N LEU A 59 13.44 -14.83 -9.46
CA LEU A 59 14.78 -15.38 -9.60
C LEU A 59 15.63 -15.15 -8.33
N LYS A 60 15.51 -13.97 -7.71
CA LYS A 60 16.20 -13.66 -6.45
C LYS A 60 15.53 -14.29 -5.25
N VAL A 61 14.19 -14.25 -5.19
CA VAL A 61 13.42 -14.87 -4.09
C VAL A 61 13.72 -16.36 -3.99
N ARG A 62 13.68 -17.09 -5.11
CA ARG A 62 13.89 -18.55 -5.16
C ARG A 62 15.34 -18.92 -4.87
N ALA A 63 16.31 -18.09 -5.27
CA ALA A 63 17.72 -18.29 -4.94
C ALA A 63 17.99 -18.14 -3.43
N GLU A 64 17.37 -17.15 -2.79
CA GLU A 64 17.48 -16.94 -1.34
C GLU A 64 16.80 -18.07 -0.55
N ASP A 65 15.63 -18.50 -1.01
CA ASP A 65 14.87 -19.59 -0.40
C ASP A 65 15.63 -20.93 -0.47
N SER A 66 16.24 -21.23 -1.62
CA SER A 66 17.07 -22.43 -1.82
C SER A 66 18.32 -22.46 -0.94
N SER A 67 18.79 -21.29 -0.50
CA SER A 67 19.97 -21.15 0.37
C SER A 67 19.62 -21.27 1.85
N SER A 68 18.33 -21.21 2.19
CA SER A 68 17.82 -21.27 3.56
C SER A 68 17.54 -22.72 3.95
N SER A 69 18.25 -23.24 4.96
CA SER A 69 18.16 -24.65 5.40
C SER A 69 16.85 -25.03 6.11
N ASN A 70 15.78 -24.24 5.97
CA ASN A 70 14.56 -24.37 6.74
C ASN A 70 13.32 -24.15 5.84
N ASN A 71 12.91 -25.22 5.13
CA ASN A 71 11.82 -25.24 4.14
C ASN A 71 10.42 -24.81 4.65
N ASN A 72 10.27 -24.50 5.93
CA ASN A 72 8.98 -24.16 6.56
C ASN A 72 8.93 -22.73 7.12
N LYS A 73 9.95 -21.89 6.88
CA LYS A 73 9.95 -20.50 7.38
C LYS A 73 9.24 -19.58 6.38
N GLY A 74 8.38 -18.71 6.88
CA GLY A 74 7.80 -17.64 6.06
C GLY A 74 8.89 -16.71 5.53
N GLY A 75 8.65 -16.08 4.38
CA GLY A 75 9.56 -15.11 3.78
C GLY A 75 8.90 -13.74 3.68
N VAL A 76 9.69 -12.67 3.61
CA VAL A 76 9.18 -11.31 3.42
C VAL A 76 9.85 -10.70 2.21
N VAL A 77 9.06 -10.27 1.23
CA VAL A 77 9.52 -9.50 0.07
C VAL A 77 8.99 -8.08 0.20
N VAL A 78 9.88 -7.11 0.14
CA VAL A 78 9.52 -5.68 0.18
C VAL A 78 9.58 -5.12 -1.22
N LEU A 79 8.50 -4.45 -1.64
CA LEU A 79 8.41 -3.75 -2.91
C LEU A 79 8.11 -2.26 -2.69
N CYS A 80 8.99 -1.39 -3.17
CA CYS A 80 8.77 0.05 -3.19
C CYS A 80 8.92 0.63 -4.61
N GLY A 81 8.63 1.92 -4.76
CA GLY A 81 8.73 2.63 -6.05
C GLY A 81 7.72 3.75 -6.17
N LEU A 82 7.92 4.61 -7.19
CA LEU A 82 7.06 5.77 -7.45
C LEU A 82 5.65 5.35 -7.91
N SER A 83 4.71 6.29 -7.86
CA SER A 83 3.36 6.08 -8.37
C SER A 83 3.37 5.86 -9.88
N GLY A 84 2.70 4.80 -10.37
CA GLY A 84 2.68 4.46 -11.79
C GLY A 84 3.78 3.48 -12.25
N THR A 85 4.66 3.01 -11.36
CA THR A 85 5.67 1.98 -11.70
C THR A 85 5.12 0.56 -11.74
N GLY A 86 3.84 0.35 -11.38
CA GLY A 86 3.17 -0.96 -11.49
C GLY A 86 3.19 -1.83 -10.24
N LYS A 87 3.59 -1.31 -9.06
CA LYS A 87 3.68 -2.07 -7.78
C LYS A 87 2.52 -3.04 -7.52
N GLY A 88 1.28 -2.54 -7.48
CA GLY A 88 0.13 -3.39 -7.17
C GLY A 88 -0.10 -4.51 -8.19
N THR A 89 0.18 -4.25 -9.47
CA THR A 89 0.13 -5.28 -10.51
C THR A 89 1.24 -6.31 -10.31
N THR A 90 2.48 -5.87 -10.07
CA THR A 90 3.60 -6.76 -9.78
C THR A 90 3.35 -7.60 -8.53
N VAL A 91 2.81 -7.04 -7.45
CA VAL A 91 2.43 -7.77 -6.22
C VAL A 91 1.37 -8.82 -6.51
N ALA A 92 0.35 -8.51 -7.32
CA ALA A 92 -0.68 -9.47 -7.70
C ALA A 92 -0.09 -10.63 -8.52
N THR A 93 0.76 -10.34 -9.51
CA THR A 93 1.45 -11.37 -10.31
C THR A 93 2.39 -12.22 -9.46
N LEU A 94 3.18 -11.60 -8.57
CA LEU A 94 4.05 -12.32 -7.63
C LEU A 94 3.26 -13.24 -6.71
N LYS A 95 2.15 -12.76 -6.15
CA LYS A 95 1.26 -13.57 -5.31
C LYS A 95 0.80 -14.80 -6.07
N HIS A 96 0.23 -14.61 -7.26
CA HIS A 96 -0.27 -15.71 -8.08
C HIS A 96 0.82 -16.75 -8.31
N LYS A 97 2.02 -16.35 -8.75
CA LYS A 97 3.13 -17.26 -9.04
C LYS A 97 3.66 -18.00 -7.81
N LEU A 98 3.80 -17.31 -6.68
CA LEU A 98 4.23 -17.95 -5.44
C LEU A 98 3.20 -18.97 -4.94
N GLU A 99 1.90 -18.71 -5.14
CA GLU A 99 0.83 -19.65 -4.78
C GLU A 99 0.72 -20.81 -5.78
N SER A 100 0.76 -20.54 -7.09
CA SER A 100 0.54 -21.54 -8.15
C SER A 100 1.76 -22.40 -8.45
N ASP A 101 2.94 -21.79 -8.53
CA ASP A 101 4.16 -22.44 -9.02
C ASP A 101 4.97 -22.98 -7.84
N ASP A 102 4.99 -22.24 -6.73
CA ASP A 102 5.84 -22.54 -5.57
C ASP A 102 5.03 -23.11 -4.38
N GLY A 103 3.70 -23.18 -4.47
CA GLY A 103 2.81 -23.76 -3.45
C GLY A 103 2.80 -23.01 -2.11
N LYS A 104 3.20 -21.74 -2.09
CA LYS A 104 3.32 -20.94 -0.86
C LYS A 104 1.99 -20.36 -0.43
N GLN A 105 1.79 -20.20 0.88
CA GLN A 105 0.72 -19.36 1.40
C GLN A 105 1.19 -17.91 1.42
N VAL A 106 0.48 -17.02 0.71
CA VAL A 106 0.93 -15.64 0.51
C VAL A 106 -0.08 -14.61 1.04
N VAL A 107 0.42 -13.62 1.78
CA VAL A 107 -0.34 -12.44 2.19
C VAL A 107 0.28 -11.18 1.58
N CYS A 108 -0.54 -10.40 0.88
CA CYS A 108 -0.14 -9.07 0.43
C CYS A 108 -0.46 -8.05 1.52
N TRP A 109 0.58 -7.42 2.06
CA TRP A 109 0.46 -6.41 3.11
C TRP A 109 0.60 -5.00 2.54
N SER A 110 -0.28 -4.10 2.98
CA SER A 110 -0.24 -2.68 2.66
C SER A 110 -0.33 -1.84 3.92
N ASN A 111 0.74 -1.12 4.26
CA ASN A 111 0.73 -0.11 5.33
C ASN A 111 -0.34 0.96 5.07
N GLY A 112 -0.70 1.19 3.80
CA GLY A 112 -1.77 2.10 3.42
C GLY A 112 -3.12 1.73 4.03
N ASN A 113 -3.41 0.45 4.22
CA ASN A 113 -4.65 0.04 4.88
C ASN A 113 -4.64 0.37 6.37
N ILE A 114 -3.49 0.23 7.05
CA ILE A 114 -3.36 0.61 8.46
C ILE A 114 -3.51 2.13 8.63
N PHE A 115 -2.88 2.93 7.77
CA PHE A 115 -3.10 4.39 7.77
C PHE A 115 -4.57 4.75 7.56
N ARG A 116 -5.26 4.08 6.64
CA ARG A 116 -6.71 4.30 6.42
C ARG A 116 -7.53 3.90 7.63
N SER A 117 -7.21 2.80 8.31
CA SER A 117 -7.90 2.36 9.52
C SER A 117 -7.77 3.36 10.66
N VAL A 118 -6.56 3.86 10.92
CA VAL A 118 -6.35 4.91 11.94
C VAL A 118 -7.04 6.20 11.53
N THR A 119 -7.01 6.56 10.24
CA THR A 119 -7.72 7.74 9.73
C THR A 119 -9.24 7.61 9.86
N LEU A 120 -9.80 6.43 9.64
CA LEU A 120 -11.22 6.15 9.84
C LEU A 120 -11.59 6.37 11.31
N LEU A 121 -10.80 5.82 12.26
CA LEU A 121 -11.02 6.01 13.69
C LEU A 121 -10.94 7.49 14.09
N ALA A 122 -9.94 8.23 13.59
CA ALA A 122 -9.81 9.65 13.86
C ALA A 122 -10.99 10.46 13.30
N ALA A 123 -11.43 10.16 12.07
CA ALA A 123 -12.59 10.83 11.46
C ALA A 123 -13.88 10.51 12.23
N THR A 124 -14.11 9.25 12.60
CA THR A 124 -15.26 8.82 13.40
C THR A 124 -15.25 9.47 14.78
N TRP A 125 -14.09 9.59 15.42
CA TRP A 125 -13.97 10.29 16.70
C TRP A 125 -14.37 11.76 16.55
N SER A 126 -13.87 12.46 15.52
CA SER A 126 -14.22 13.86 15.25
C SER A 126 -15.72 14.05 15.00
N GLU A 127 -16.37 13.11 14.30
CA GLU A 127 -17.82 13.11 14.07
C GLU A 127 -18.62 12.93 15.38
N GLN A 128 -18.11 12.11 16.31
CA GLN A 128 -18.74 11.84 17.62
C GLN A 128 -18.51 12.94 18.65
N HIS A 129 -17.46 13.74 18.51
CA HIS A 129 -17.06 14.79 19.46
C HIS A 129 -17.00 16.17 18.77
N PRO A 130 -18.12 16.71 18.28
CA PRO A 130 -18.13 17.93 17.46
C PRO A 130 -17.64 19.19 18.19
N GLU A 131 -17.83 19.27 19.51
CA GLU A 131 -17.33 20.40 20.32
C GLU A 131 -15.80 20.36 20.46
N GLU A 132 -15.24 19.18 20.73
CA GLU A 132 -13.78 19.00 20.87
C GLU A 132 -13.07 19.05 19.52
N SER A 133 -13.75 18.61 18.45
CA SER A 133 -13.21 18.63 17.09
C SER A 133 -13.40 19.95 16.36
N ASN A 134 -13.92 20.99 17.02
CA ASN A 134 -14.20 22.29 16.40
C ASN A 134 -14.97 22.17 15.07
N GLY A 135 -16.05 21.38 15.08
CA GLY A 135 -16.88 21.16 13.89
C GLY A 135 -16.30 20.16 12.88
N GLY A 136 -15.53 19.17 13.34
CA GLY A 136 -15.03 18.07 12.49
C GLY A 136 -13.60 18.24 11.95
N ASP A 137 -12.81 19.15 12.52
CA ASP A 137 -11.37 19.24 12.24
C ASP A 137 -10.66 17.99 12.78
N ILE A 138 -10.22 17.13 11.86
CA ILE A 138 -9.56 15.88 12.20
C ILE A 138 -8.26 16.10 12.97
N THR A 139 -7.59 17.24 12.81
CA THR A 139 -6.31 17.50 13.50
C THR A 139 -6.48 17.54 15.01
N LYS A 140 -7.67 17.89 15.50
CA LYS A 140 -8.03 17.86 16.92
C LYS A 140 -8.14 16.45 17.47
N ALA A 141 -8.46 15.47 16.63
CA ALA A 141 -8.47 14.06 17.02
C ALA A 141 -7.06 13.48 17.20
N LEU A 142 -6.00 14.14 16.68
CA LEU A 142 -4.64 13.60 16.63
C LEU A 142 -3.81 13.92 17.88
N THR A 143 -4.45 13.88 19.05
CA THR A 143 -3.76 14.00 20.34
C THR A 143 -3.02 12.70 20.68
N LYS A 144 -2.03 12.77 21.57
CA LYS A 144 -1.27 11.59 22.00
C LYS A 144 -2.18 10.48 22.54
N ASP A 145 -3.16 10.84 23.36
CA ASP A 145 -4.05 9.87 24.02
C ASP A 145 -5.03 9.25 23.02
N ASN A 146 -5.58 10.06 22.10
CA ASN A 146 -6.44 9.56 21.05
C ASN A 146 -5.69 8.64 20.08
N LEU A 147 -4.48 9.01 19.66
CA LEU A 147 -3.66 8.16 18.80
C LEU A 147 -3.35 6.81 19.45
N ALA A 148 -2.98 6.80 20.73
CA ALA A 148 -2.79 5.57 21.49
C ALA A 148 -4.08 4.73 21.56
N SER A 149 -5.22 5.38 21.79
CA SER A 149 -6.53 4.72 21.76
C SER A 149 -6.85 4.12 20.39
N PHE A 150 -6.61 4.85 19.30
CA PHE A 150 -6.91 4.37 17.94
C PHE A 150 -6.04 3.18 17.55
N VAL A 151 -4.76 3.18 17.92
CA VAL A 151 -3.87 2.04 17.68
C VAL A 151 -4.34 0.81 18.46
N ASN A 152 -4.78 0.98 19.71
CA ASN A 152 -5.33 -0.11 20.52
C ASN A 152 -6.69 -0.64 20.01
N MET A 153 -7.38 0.11 19.16
CA MET A 153 -8.58 -0.34 18.46
C MET A 153 -8.26 -1.16 17.20
N LEU A 154 -6.97 -1.30 16.84
CA LEU A 154 -6.51 -2.19 15.79
C LEU A 154 -5.98 -3.49 16.39
N THR A 155 -6.39 -4.63 15.83
CA THR A 155 -5.88 -5.93 16.23
C THR A 155 -5.56 -6.75 15.01
N PHE A 156 -4.31 -7.20 14.89
CA PHE A 156 -3.91 -8.16 13.87
C PHE A 156 -4.01 -9.59 14.43
N GLY A 157 -4.50 -10.52 13.62
CA GLY A 157 -4.59 -11.92 14.01
C GLY A 157 -5.39 -12.75 13.03
N LYS A 158 -5.63 -14.02 13.38
CA LYS A 158 -6.49 -14.93 12.63
C LYS A 158 -7.96 -14.69 12.98
N PHE A 159 -8.78 -14.45 11.97
CA PHE A 159 -10.22 -14.21 12.11
C PHE A 159 -11.01 -15.27 11.33
N LYS A 160 -11.94 -14.86 10.45
CA LYS A 160 -12.80 -15.75 9.66
C LYS A 160 -11.96 -16.81 8.94
N ASP A 161 -12.34 -18.08 9.14
CA ASP A 161 -11.68 -19.26 8.58
C ASP A 161 -10.17 -19.37 8.88
N GLY A 162 -9.71 -18.80 10.00
CA GLY A 162 -8.30 -18.82 10.40
C GLY A 162 -7.38 -17.95 9.53
N LYS A 163 -7.95 -17.08 8.68
CA LYS A 163 -7.17 -16.17 7.83
C LYS A 163 -6.71 -14.95 8.61
N TYR A 164 -5.49 -14.52 8.34
CA TYR A 164 -4.95 -13.29 8.91
C TYR A 164 -5.67 -12.06 8.36
N ASP A 165 -6.03 -11.15 9.25
CA ASP A 165 -6.59 -9.84 8.92
C ASP A 165 -6.25 -8.83 10.02
N THR A 166 -6.55 -7.57 9.76
CA THR A 166 -6.61 -6.51 10.77
C THR A 166 -8.06 -6.21 11.08
N ARG A 167 -8.43 -6.29 12.36
CA ARG A 167 -9.74 -5.84 12.85
C ARG A 167 -9.65 -4.40 13.34
N ILE A 168 -10.63 -3.59 12.98
CA ILE A 168 -10.89 -2.24 13.49
C ILE A 168 -12.06 -2.37 14.46
N CYS A 169 -11.82 -2.22 15.76
CA CYS A 169 -12.84 -2.41 16.80
C CYS A 169 -12.80 -1.27 17.83
N GLY A 170 -13.76 -0.36 17.77
CA GLY A 170 -13.85 0.81 18.64
C GLY A 170 -14.72 1.91 18.05
N LEU A 171 -15.19 2.85 18.88
CA LEU A 171 -16.04 3.98 18.48
C LEU A 171 -17.33 3.54 17.75
N GLY A 172 -17.87 2.36 18.09
CA GLY A 172 -19.04 1.78 17.42
C GLY A 172 -18.74 1.10 16.08
N LEU A 173 -17.47 1.01 15.68
CA LEU A 173 -17.01 0.27 14.51
C LEU A 173 -16.56 -1.14 14.90
N ASP A 174 -16.86 -2.11 14.05
CA ASP A 174 -16.35 -3.48 14.13
C ASP A 174 -16.20 -4.03 12.72
N TYR A 175 -15.01 -3.85 12.13
CA TYR A 175 -14.71 -4.19 10.75
C TYR A 175 -13.48 -5.08 10.64
N LEU A 176 -13.51 -5.99 9.68
CA LEU A 176 -12.31 -6.60 9.13
C LEU A 176 -11.82 -5.76 7.95
N VAL A 177 -10.53 -5.41 7.93
CA VAL A 177 -9.94 -4.56 6.89
C VAL A 177 -10.17 -5.16 5.50
N SER A 178 -10.08 -6.48 5.35
CA SER A 178 -10.34 -7.14 4.07
C SER A 178 -11.73 -6.86 3.49
N GLU A 179 -12.73 -6.61 4.34
CA GLU A 179 -14.13 -6.36 3.98
C GLU A 179 -14.39 -4.89 3.61
N VAL A 180 -13.62 -3.97 4.19
CA VAL A 180 -13.87 -2.52 4.08
C VAL A 180 -12.79 -1.73 3.34
N GLN A 181 -11.68 -2.37 2.95
CA GLN A 181 -10.54 -1.72 2.29
C GLN A 181 -10.87 -1.00 0.98
N ASN A 182 -11.95 -1.42 0.30
CA ASN A 182 -12.40 -0.81 -0.95
C ASN A 182 -13.64 0.07 -0.81
N THR A 183 -14.21 0.17 0.39
CA THR A 183 -15.44 0.93 0.68
C THR A 183 -15.15 2.00 1.73
N GLU A 184 -15.34 1.70 3.02
CA GLU A 184 -15.17 2.65 4.13
C GLU A 184 -13.78 3.26 4.15
N LEU A 185 -12.74 2.45 3.92
CA LEU A 185 -11.34 2.93 3.92
C LEU A 185 -11.00 3.79 2.71
N LYS A 186 -11.86 3.83 1.69
CA LYS A 186 -11.75 4.73 0.53
C LYS A 186 -12.75 5.89 0.55
N ALA A 187 -13.62 5.96 1.56
CA ALA A 187 -14.58 7.05 1.69
C ALA A 187 -13.86 8.43 1.71
N PRO A 188 -14.52 9.51 1.23
CA PRO A 188 -13.91 10.85 1.19
C PRO A 188 -13.38 11.34 2.54
N LYS A 189 -14.05 10.99 3.65
CA LYS A 189 -13.62 11.35 5.01
C LYS A 189 -12.29 10.70 5.42
N VAL A 190 -11.98 9.54 4.84
CA VAL A 190 -10.70 8.86 5.04
C VAL A 190 -9.68 9.41 4.04
N SER A 191 -9.95 9.25 2.75
CA SER A 191 -8.96 9.51 1.68
C SER A 191 -8.36 10.91 1.67
N LYS A 192 -9.15 11.94 2.02
CA LYS A 192 -8.67 13.35 2.10
C LYS A 192 -7.74 13.61 3.28
N ASN A 193 -7.88 12.84 4.36
CA ASN A 193 -7.19 13.07 5.63
C ASN A 193 -5.97 12.16 5.85
N ILE A 194 -5.76 11.14 4.99
CA ILE A 194 -4.63 10.21 5.10
C ILE A 194 -3.29 10.95 5.27
N PRO A 195 -2.93 11.97 4.47
CA PRO A 195 -1.62 12.62 4.62
C PRO A 195 -1.42 13.25 6.00
N THR A 196 -2.45 13.88 6.54
CA THR A 196 -2.43 14.52 7.88
C THR A 196 -2.26 13.50 8.99
N VAL A 197 -3.01 12.39 8.94
CA VAL A 197 -2.90 11.32 9.94
C VAL A 197 -1.58 10.57 9.81
N ALA A 198 -1.14 10.31 8.58
CA ALA A 198 0.11 9.61 8.31
C ALA A 198 1.32 10.39 8.83
N GLU A 199 1.31 11.73 8.78
CA GLU A 199 2.41 12.56 9.30
C GLU A 199 2.68 12.31 10.80
N VAL A 200 1.67 11.97 11.60
CA VAL A 200 1.81 11.84 13.06
C VAL A 200 1.79 10.40 13.58
N THR A 201 1.47 9.42 12.73
CA THR A 201 1.29 7.99 13.11
C THR A 201 2.28 7.03 12.46
N GLN A 202 3.33 7.54 11.79
CA GLN A 202 4.31 6.69 11.10
C GLN A 202 4.89 5.59 12.00
N GLY A 203 5.35 5.95 13.19
CA GLY A 203 6.01 5.02 14.10
C GLY A 203 5.09 3.90 14.54
N GLU A 204 3.86 4.25 14.93
CA GLU A 204 2.85 3.30 15.37
C GLU A 204 2.45 2.34 14.24
N VAL A 205 2.28 2.84 13.02
CA VAL A 205 1.97 2.01 11.85
C VAL A 205 3.13 1.09 11.49
N ILE A 206 4.37 1.58 11.57
CA ILE A 206 5.58 0.77 11.33
C ILE A 206 5.66 -0.39 12.33
N LEU A 207 5.48 -0.10 13.62
CA LEU A 207 5.54 -1.13 14.67
C LEU A 207 4.42 -2.15 14.49
N PHE A 208 3.19 -1.71 14.20
CA PHE A 208 2.06 -2.59 13.94
C PHE A 208 2.34 -3.53 12.76
N ALA A 209 2.86 -2.98 11.65
CA ALA A 209 3.20 -3.76 10.47
C ALA A 209 4.34 -4.75 10.74
N ALA A 210 5.42 -4.30 11.41
CA ALA A 210 6.55 -5.17 11.74
C ALA A 210 6.11 -6.36 12.61
N GLU A 211 5.25 -6.13 13.60
CA GLU A 211 4.71 -7.18 14.46
C GLU A 211 3.77 -8.13 13.70
N ALA A 212 2.88 -7.60 12.85
CA ALA A 212 2.01 -8.44 12.01
C ALA A 212 2.81 -9.33 11.05
N ILE A 213 3.84 -8.77 10.42
CA ILE A 213 4.75 -9.49 9.52
C ILE A 213 5.53 -10.56 10.28
N ARG A 214 6.02 -10.25 11.48
CA ARG A 214 6.70 -11.22 12.35
C ARG A 214 5.78 -12.42 12.67
N GLN A 215 4.54 -12.16 13.09
CA GLN A 215 3.56 -13.21 13.39
C GLN A 215 3.27 -14.09 12.16
N MET A 216 3.08 -13.49 10.98
CA MET A 216 2.90 -14.25 9.74
C MET A 216 4.13 -15.10 9.38
N GLY A 217 5.33 -14.53 9.54
CA GLY A 217 6.58 -15.24 9.27
C GLY A 217 6.81 -16.45 10.18
N GLU A 218 6.42 -16.35 11.45
CA GLU A 218 6.45 -17.46 12.42
C GLU A 218 5.50 -18.60 12.04
N ASP A 219 4.38 -18.25 11.41
CA ASP A 219 3.38 -19.18 10.91
C ASP A 219 3.70 -19.76 9.52
N GLY A 220 4.89 -19.48 8.97
CA GLY A 220 5.31 -20.01 7.67
C GLY A 220 4.74 -19.23 6.47
N ILE A 221 4.09 -18.08 6.69
CA ILE A 221 3.44 -17.31 5.64
C ILE A 221 4.45 -16.43 4.90
N PHE A 222 4.32 -16.40 3.58
CA PHE A 222 5.08 -15.52 2.72
C PHE A 222 4.38 -14.16 2.61
N VAL A 223 5.07 -13.08 2.95
CA VAL A 223 4.51 -11.73 2.97
C VAL A 223 5.07 -10.90 1.83
N LEU A 224 4.18 -10.35 1.00
CA LEU A 224 4.51 -9.33 0.00
C LEU A 224 4.15 -7.96 0.59
N LEU A 225 5.16 -7.24 1.09
CA LEU A 225 5.00 -5.90 1.67
C LEU A 225 5.20 -4.84 0.58
N GLU A 226 4.13 -4.12 0.22
CA GLU A 226 4.27 -2.95 -0.66
C GLU A 226 4.08 -1.61 0.09
N GLY A 227 4.86 -0.60 -0.32
CA GLY A 227 4.73 0.73 0.25
C GLY A 227 5.71 1.76 -0.29
N ARG A 228 5.78 2.88 0.43
CA ARG A 228 6.78 3.93 0.24
C ARG A 228 8.02 3.57 1.05
N GLU A 229 9.19 3.79 0.46
CA GLU A 229 10.50 3.39 1.02
C GLU A 229 10.67 3.81 2.48
N GLN A 230 10.32 5.05 2.81
CA GLN A 230 10.38 5.62 4.17
C GLN A 230 9.71 4.74 5.22
N THR A 231 8.62 4.06 4.85
CA THR A 231 7.82 3.25 5.78
C THR A 231 8.23 1.79 5.80
N VAL A 232 8.59 1.22 4.64
CA VAL A 232 8.93 -0.21 4.52
C VAL A 232 10.39 -0.51 4.87
N ASN A 233 11.23 0.53 4.99
CA ASN A 233 12.61 0.40 5.45
C ASN A 233 12.70 -0.34 6.78
N TYR A 234 11.75 -0.16 7.68
CA TYR A 234 11.80 -0.72 9.04
C TYR A 234 11.42 -2.20 9.15
N VAL A 235 11.18 -2.90 8.03
CA VAL A 235 10.91 -4.35 8.01
C VAL A 235 12.13 -5.09 7.50
N ARG A 236 12.79 -5.87 8.36
CA ARG A 236 14.02 -6.61 8.06
C ARG A 236 13.80 -7.70 7.01
N THR A 237 14.50 -7.61 5.89
CA THR A 237 14.62 -8.67 4.88
C THR A 237 15.72 -8.32 3.87
N PRO A 238 16.47 -9.30 3.34
CA PRO A 238 17.36 -9.08 2.19
C PRO A 238 16.59 -8.95 0.86
N LEU A 239 15.33 -9.38 0.81
CA LEU A 239 14.51 -9.38 -0.41
C LEU A 239 13.78 -8.05 -0.57
N ARG A 240 14.54 -6.99 -0.87
CA ARG A 240 14.03 -5.63 -1.07
C ARG A 240 14.17 -5.22 -2.53
N PHE A 241 13.09 -4.74 -3.12
CA PHE A 241 13.04 -4.37 -4.52
C PHE A 241 12.45 -2.97 -4.71
N THR A 242 13.08 -2.17 -5.56
CA THR A 242 12.56 -0.87 -5.99
C THR A 242 12.20 -0.93 -7.47
N LEU A 243 10.92 -0.75 -7.79
CA LEU A 243 10.47 -0.59 -9.16
C LEU A 243 10.78 0.83 -9.63
N THR A 244 11.62 0.95 -10.65
CA THR A 244 12.02 2.22 -11.27
C THR A 244 11.59 2.27 -12.72
N LEU A 245 11.42 3.49 -13.24
CA LEU A 245 11.24 3.72 -14.66
C LEU A 245 12.44 4.54 -15.14
N SER A 246 13.31 3.95 -15.95
CA SER A 246 14.53 4.64 -16.44
C SER A 246 14.24 5.92 -17.23
N ASP A 247 13.08 6.01 -17.90
CA ASP A 247 12.57 7.25 -18.50
C ASP A 247 11.30 7.73 -17.79
N MET A 248 11.48 8.63 -16.82
CA MET A 248 10.41 9.24 -16.04
C MET A 248 9.44 10.10 -16.87
N SER A 249 9.80 10.53 -18.08
CA SER A 249 8.91 11.31 -18.95
C SER A 249 7.70 10.49 -19.44
N LEU A 250 7.81 9.16 -19.40
CA LEU A 250 6.77 8.23 -19.87
C LEU A 250 5.73 7.88 -18.80
N ILE A 251 5.95 8.27 -17.54
CA ILE A 251 5.07 7.86 -16.43
C ILE A 251 3.63 8.32 -16.61
N GLY A 252 3.43 9.53 -17.17
CA GLY A 252 2.10 10.05 -17.50
C GLY A 252 1.40 9.26 -18.59
N LYS A 253 2.13 8.88 -19.64
CA LYS A 253 1.60 8.04 -20.74
C LYS A 253 1.19 6.66 -20.21
N ARG A 254 2.03 6.05 -19.38
CA ARG A 254 1.75 4.73 -18.77
C ARG A 254 0.52 4.79 -17.88
N ARG A 255 0.39 5.82 -17.03
CA ARG A 255 -0.78 5.98 -16.15
C ARG A 255 -2.07 6.24 -16.94
N ALA A 256 -2.00 7.03 -18.02
CA ALA A 256 -3.14 7.23 -18.91
C ALA A 256 -3.58 5.91 -19.54
N ALA A 257 -2.64 5.15 -20.13
CA ALA A 257 -2.92 3.84 -20.71
C ALA A 257 -3.51 2.85 -19.69
N GLN A 258 -2.94 2.78 -18.48
CA GLN A 258 -3.45 1.92 -17.40
C GLN A 258 -4.86 2.32 -16.96
N ARG A 259 -5.16 3.61 -16.83
CA ARG A 259 -6.50 4.10 -16.47
C ARG A 259 -7.53 3.75 -17.55
N LEU A 260 -7.17 3.95 -18.82
CA LEU A 260 -8.04 3.60 -19.95
C LEU A 260 -8.31 2.09 -19.97
N ALA A 261 -7.26 1.28 -19.91
CA ALA A 261 -7.37 -0.18 -19.90
C ALA A 261 -8.21 -0.70 -18.72
N ALA A 262 -7.99 -0.17 -17.51
CA ALA A 262 -8.78 -0.54 -16.33
C ALA A 262 -10.24 -0.11 -16.45
N GLY A 263 -10.52 1.06 -17.03
CA GLY A 263 -11.88 1.53 -17.29
C GLY A 263 -12.60 0.66 -18.30
N VAL A 264 -11.93 0.27 -19.39
CA VAL A 264 -12.47 -0.63 -20.42
C VAL A 264 -12.77 -2.00 -19.81
N LEU A 265 -11.84 -2.57 -19.03
CA LEU A 265 -12.02 -3.87 -18.38
C LEU A 265 -13.24 -3.89 -17.44
N GLY A 266 -13.61 -2.76 -16.85
CA GLY A 266 -14.81 -2.63 -16.02
C GLY A 266 -16.12 -2.51 -16.82
N GLU A 267 -16.06 -2.21 -18.11
CA GLU A 267 -17.22 -2.00 -18.99
C GLU A 267 -17.47 -3.19 -19.94
N VAL A 268 -16.43 -3.90 -20.35
CA VAL A 268 -16.54 -5.02 -21.29
C VAL A 268 -16.53 -6.37 -20.58
N LYS A 269 -17.23 -7.36 -21.16
CA LYS A 269 -17.24 -8.74 -20.64
C LYS A 269 -16.08 -9.56 -21.21
N GLU A 270 -15.79 -10.67 -20.55
CA GLU A 270 -14.86 -11.66 -21.07
C GLU A 270 -15.36 -12.19 -22.44
N GLY A 271 -14.50 -12.15 -23.46
CA GLY A 271 -14.85 -12.50 -24.84
C GLY A 271 -15.47 -11.37 -25.67
N ALA A 272 -15.44 -10.12 -25.19
CA ALA A 272 -15.89 -8.95 -25.95
C ALA A 272 -15.20 -8.85 -27.32
N SER A 273 -15.94 -8.37 -28.32
CA SER A 273 -15.41 -8.13 -29.66
C SER A 273 -14.47 -6.93 -29.68
N VAL A 274 -13.66 -6.83 -30.74
CA VAL A 274 -12.74 -5.69 -30.91
C VAL A 274 -13.53 -4.38 -30.98
N GLU A 275 -14.68 -4.38 -31.66
CA GLU A 275 -15.55 -3.22 -31.77
C GLU A 275 -16.12 -2.79 -30.42
N GLU A 276 -16.51 -3.74 -29.56
CA GLU A 276 -16.98 -3.44 -28.20
C GLU A 276 -15.86 -2.83 -27.33
N ILE A 277 -14.63 -3.32 -27.48
CA ILE A 277 -13.44 -2.80 -26.80
C ILE A 277 -13.11 -1.37 -27.28
N GLU A 278 -13.17 -1.13 -28.59
CA GLU A 278 -12.93 0.20 -29.18
C GLU A 278 -13.95 1.24 -28.68
N VAL A 279 -15.23 0.90 -28.68
CA VAL A 279 -16.29 1.79 -28.17
C VAL A 279 -16.09 2.11 -26.69
N ALA A 280 -15.74 1.12 -25.87
CA ALA A 280 -15.44 1.34 -24.46
C ALA A 280 -14.20 2.22 -24.28
N LEU A 281 -13.15 2.02 -25.10
CA LEU A 281 -11.92 2.79 -25.03
C LEU A 281 -12.16 4.27 -25.35
N ASP A 282 -12.93 4.56 -26.41
CA ASP A 282 -13.33 5.92 -26.77
C ASP A 282 -14.15 6.58 -25.65
N GLY A 283 -15.06 5.83 -25.03
CA GLY A 283 -15.83 6.30 -23.88
C GLY A 283 -14.96 6.67 -22.68
N GLN A 284 -13.96 5.84 -22.35
CA GLN A 284 -13.00 6.14 -21.28
C GLN A 284 -12.09 7.32 -21.61
N LEU A 285 -11.66 7.44 -22.87
CA LEU A 285 -10.86 8.57 -23.33
C LEU A 285 -11.62 9.89 -23.19
N ALA A 286 -12.89 9.92 -23.61
CA ALA A 286 -13.76 11.08 -23.48
C ALA A 286 -13.93 11.51 -22.01
N LYS A 287 -14.14 10.56 -21.08
CA LYS A 287 -14.20 10.83 -19.64
C LYS A 287 -12.90 11.45 -19.14
N MET A 288 -11.75 10.88 -19.51
CA MET A 288 -10.44 11.37 -19.09
C MET A 288 -10.15 12.78 -19.62
N VAL A 289 -10.50 13.08 -20.87
CA VAL A 289 -10.37 14.43 -21.45
C VAL A 289 -11.23 15.44 -20.69
N LYS A 290 -12.46 15.07 -20.34
CA LYS A 290 -13.38 15.92 -19.57
C LYS A 290 -12.81 16.25 -18.19
N GLU A 291 -12.30 15.26 -17.46
CA GLU A 291 -11.65 15.46 -16.16
C GLU A 291 -10.41 16.33 -16.24
N ALA A 292 -9.60 16.19 -17.30
CA ALA A 292 -8.39 16.99 -17.49
C ALA A 292 -8.69 18.45 -17.88
N SER A 293 -9.92 18.75 -18.29
CA SER A 293 -10.36 20.09 -18.71
C SER A 293 -11.09 20.86 -17.59
N THR A 294 -11.27 20.24 -16.42
CA THR A 294 -11.84 20.80 -15.18
C THR A 294 -10.77 21.02 -14.13
#